data_AF-C4LSQ8-F1
#
_entry.id   AF-C4LSQ8-F1
#
_cell.length_a   1.000
_cell.length_b   1.000
_cell.length_c   1.000
_cell.angle_alpha   90.00
_cell.angle_beta   90.00
_cell.angle_gamma   90.00
#
_symmetry.space_group_name_H-M   'P 1'
#
loop_
_entity.id
_entity.type
_entity.pdbx_description
1 polymer ?
#
loop_
_entity_poly.entity_id
_entity_poly.type
_entity_poly.pdbx_seq_one_letter_code
_entity_poly.pdbx_strand_id
1 'polypeptide(L)'
;MTFGRRSSMVKHTSISKIGKENARWSAKSPRRKSITQEMYNEEIPEDVLNLFKSSVGAEELINAAKIAGVRFFCDEKLFDVIEKEYIKNAVWKMEKTHRDLFKVVVTELFQVHRRSQLYKVLFPSSIKTPLNTRKFLHTLFENVTFIFNNESGEIKFTENGNLISISPFWHWNFALDLHEVSISRFIIECISYMTVDDFLNKLIDVCKDLNENMYMPETQRKTRVLRLQSIIVSWINLMKEEIIPNNSVVEKLLNSCLFKTDVISENILKNIKKEIQPTSVIDPICFQPQPIKKFNCRLKIDKIYCGKGIKKVRIYKVKSDVVAKQIIMFNQRLWNTVHFSEFFYSKNTPTLDNYVNKIQFIEKLTKASLEYDPSSKMLNFYIKVSYHCMILGDFNSSCLIYSVLSIFCSDIRNKKIFNELKSETKKKYRSLENVYSISMQHANYRNAYADHHDPKIPVLALLLGENIRSDMMETYIQSNQLNVLKIRKVSDVVDMLYNAKEISFVFSEIPEVMQYFQNLIAFFK
;
A
#
# COMPACT_ATOMS: atom_id res chain seq x y z
N MET A 1 47.30 -16.96 57.71
CA MET A 1 48.66 -16.70 57.21
C MET A 1 48.81 -17.36 55.84
N THR A 2 48.97 -16.51 54.83
CA THR A 2 49.71 -16.66 53.55
C THR A 2 49.80 -17.99 52.77
N PHE A 3 49.25 -17.89 51.55
CA PHE A 3 49.76 -18.31 50.22
C PHE A 3 49.91 -19.79 49.83
N GLY A 4 49.25 -20.14 48.71
CA GLY A 4 50.03 -20.33 47.47
C GLY A 4 49.70 -21.54 46.56
N ARG A 5 49.06 -21.20 45.43
CA ARG A 5 49.19 -21.78 44.07
C ARG A 5 48.44 -23.07 43.66
N ARG A 6 47.72 -22.87 42.55
CA ARG A 6 46.98 -23.80 41.69
C ARG A 6 47.90 -24.50 40.70
N SER A 7 47.54 -25.74 40.33
CA SER A 7 47.69 -26.26 38.96
C SER A 7 46.58 -27.29 38.74
N SER A 8 45.78 -27.10 37.68
CA SER A 8 44.64 -27.94 37.32
C SER A 8 44.93 -28.68 36.02
N MET A 9 44.92 -30.01 36.07
CA MET A 9 44.78 -30.89 34.92
C MET A 9 43.31 -31.31 34.79
N VAL A 10 42.80 -31.22 33.56
CA VAL A 10 41.44 -31.55 33.14
C VAL A 10 41.27 -33.07 33.04
N LYS A 11 40.16 -33.60 33.57
CA LYS A 11 39.61 -34.91 33.20
C LYS A 11 38.12 -34.79 32.90
N HIS A 12 37.73 -35.45 31.80
CA HIS A 12 36.37 -35.78 31.42
C HIS A 12 35.59 -36.47 32.55
N THR A 13 34.31 -36.14 32.73
CA THR A 13 33.17 -37.06 32.48
C THR A 13 31.82 -36.39 32.74
N SER A 14 30.85 -36.84 31.96
CA SER A 14 29.44 -36.46 31.88
C SER A 14 28.62 -36.91 33.09
N ILE A 15 27.52 -36.21 33.41
CA ILE A 15 26.14 -36.72 33.64
C ILE A 15 25.30 -35.76 34.53
N SER A 16 24.21 -35.28 33.93
CA SER A 16 22.86 -34.96 34.46
C SER A 16 22.60 -33.92 35.56
N LYS A 17 21.60 -33.08 35.21
CA LYS A 17 20.48 -32.54 36.01
C LYS A 17 20.80 -31.62 37.19
N ILE A 18 20.36 -30.36 37.07
CA ILE A 18 19.31 -29.70 37.89
C ILE A 18 19.21 -28.24 37.43
N GLY A 19 17.99 -27.72 37.24
CA GLY A 19 17.76 -26.29 37.00
C GLY A 19 16.63 -25.96 36.03
N LYS A 20 15.41 -26.45 36.30
CA LYS A 20 14.19 -25.80 35.79
C LYS A 20 14.07 -24.44 36.50
N GLU A 21 13.93 -23.34 35.76
CA GLU A 21 12.83 -22.37 35.91
C GLU A 21 13.00 -21.10 35.04
N ASN A 22 11.89 -20.76 34.38
CA ASN A 22 11.38 -19.42 34.07
C ASN A 22 12.02 -18.56 32.95
N ALA A 23 11.49 -18.75 31.73
CA ALA A 23 11.17 -17.62 30.85
C ALA A 23 9.88 -17.93 30.06
N ARG A 24 8.73 -17.51 30.63
CA ARG A 24 7.44 -17.42 29.91
C ARG A 24 7.55 -16.36 28.81
N TRP A 25 7.69 -16.80 27.56
CA TRP A 25 7.37 -15.96 26.41
C TRP A 25 5.87 -16.05 26.12
N SER A 26 5.26 -14.88 26.03
CA SER A 26 3.82 -14.69 25.84
C SER A 26 3.37 -15.21 24.49
N ALA A 27 2.31 -16.03 24.52
CA ALA A 27 1.59 -16.48 23.34
C ALA A 27 0.96 -15.28 22.61
N LYS A 28 1.56 -14.87 21.49
CA LYS A 28 0.84 -14.19 20.42
C LYS A 28 0.26 -15.26 19.51
N SER A 29 -1.05 -15.19 19.28
CA SER A 29 -1.81 -16.05 18.37
C SER A 29 -1.10 -16.21 17.01
N PRO A 30 -0.88 -17.43 16.51
CA PRO A 30 -0.27 -17.63 15.20
C PRO A 30 -1.30 -17.28 14.13
N ARG A 31 -1.12 -16.12 13.47
CA ARG A 31 -1.64 -15.97 12.10
C ARG A 31 -0.94 -17.05 11.28
N ARG A 32 -1.69 -17.98 10.68
CA ARG A 32 -1.16 -18.95 9.71
C ARG A 32 -0.51 -18.19 8.55
N LYS A 33 0.78 -17.91 8.69
CA LYS A 33 1.70 -17.60 7.59
C LYS A 33 2.28 -18.94 7.12
N SER A 34 2.39 -19.13 5.81
CA SER A 34 2.92 -20.38 5.27
C SER A 34 4.40 -20.51 5.63
N ILE A 35 4.74 -21.62 6.29
CA ILE A 35 6.09 -22.02 6.72
C ILE A 35 7.12 -22.03 5.56
N THR A 36 6.66 -22.03 4.30
CA THR A 36 7.50 -21.99 3.10
C THR A 36 8.10 -20.61 2.78
N GLN A 37 7.58 -19.51 3.31
CA GLN A 37 8.11 -18.15 3.05
C GLN A 37 9.24 -17.73 4.02
N GLU A 38 9.38 -18.41 5.17
CA GLU A 38 10.29 -17.97 6.25
C GLU A 38 11.77 -18.23 5.92
N MET A 39 12.13 -19.34 5.25
CA MET A 39 13.55 -19.66 4.99
C MET A 39 14.26 -18.81 3.93
N TYR A 40 13.54 -18.06 3.10
CA TYR A 40 14.12 -17.28 1.98
C TYR A 40 14.59 -15.88 2.34
N ASN A 41 14.07 -15.38 3.46
CA ASN A 41 14.32 -14.04 3.96
C ASN A 41 15.10 -14.07 5.28
N GLU A 42 15.55 -15.25 5.71
CA GLU A 42 16.46 -15.37 6.84
C GLU A 42 17.87 -15.01 6.38
N GLU A 43 18.51 -14.13 7.12
CA GLU A 43 19.89 -13.72 6.88
C GLU A 43 20.79 -14.96 7.04
N ILE A 44 21.62 -15.28 6.04
CA ILE A 44 22.66 -16.29 6.20
C ILE A 44 23.67 -15.71 7.20
N PRO A 45 23.96 -16.39 8.31
CA PRO A 45 24.93 -15.88 9.28
C PRO A 45 26.27 -15.56 8.60
N GLU A 46 26.87 -14.41 8.92
CA GLU A 46 28.10 -13.96 8.27
C GLU A 46 29.25 -14.98 8.41
N ASP A 47 29.28 -15.74 9.50
CA ASP A 47 30.25 -16.82 9.72
C ASP A 47 30.10 -17.95 8.68
N VAL A 48 28.87 -18.26 8.29
CA VAL A 48 28.56 -19.22 7.24
C VAL A 48 29.02 -18.65 5.90
N LEU A 49 28.69 -17.39 5.59
CA LEU A 49 29.11 -16.73 4.36
C LEU A 49 30.65 -16.65 4.23
N ASN A 50 31.36 -16.38 5.32
CA ASN A 50 32.82 -16.37 5.37
C ASN A 50 33.43 -17.76 5.19
N LEU A 51 32.77 -18.81 5.67
CA LEU A 51 33.16 -20.19 5.40
C LEU A 51 33.04 -20.51 3.90
N PHE A 52 32.01 -20.02 3.22
CA PHE A 52 31.88 -20.15 1.76
C PHE A 52 32.92 -19.35 0.98
N LYS A 53 33.26 -18.14 1.43
CA LYS A 53 34.32 -17.31 0.80
C LYS A 53 35.73 -17.92 0.97
N SER A 54 35.93 -18.81 1.93
CA SER A 54 37.22 -19.43 2.26
C SER A 54 37.36 -20.90 1.80
N SER A 55 36.27 -21.57 1.41
CA SER A 55 36.31 -22.93 0.85
C SER A 55 37.03 -23.02 -0.49
N VAL A 56 37.79 -24.09 -0.71
CA VAL A 56 38.82 -24.19 -1.77
C VAL A 56 38.34 -25.01 -2.97
N GLY A 57 37.03 -25.27 -3.09
CA GLY A 57 36.51 -25.95 -4.28
C GLY A 57 34.98 -26.05 -4.37
N ALA A 58 34.50 -26.13 -5.61
CA ALA A 58 33.08 -26.27 -5.96
C ALA A 58 32.34 -27.43 -5.25
N GLU A 59 32.99 -28.57 -4.98
CA GLU A 59 32.37 -29.69 -4.27
C GLU A 59 32.21 -29.42 -2.77
N GLU A 60 33.20 -28.79 -2.15
CA GLU A 60 33.14 -28.39 -0.74
C GLU A 60 32.05 -27.35 -0.53
N LEU A 61 31.94 -26.37 -1.43
CA LEU A 61 30.87 -25.37 -1.44
C LEU A 61 29.48 -26.02 -1.53
N ILE A 62 29.26 -26.94 -2.47
CA ILE A 62 27.96 -27.62 -2.59
C ILE A 62 27.65 -28.48 -1.37
N ASN A 63 28.64 -29.15 -0.78
CA ASN A 63 28.44 -29.94 0.44
C ASN A 63 28.16 -29.05 1.66
N ALA A 64 28.87 -27.93 1.81
CA ALA A 64 28.62 -26.95 2.86
C ALA A 64 27.20 -26.37 2.73
N ALA A 65 26.76 -26.01 1.52
CA ALA A 65 25.40 -25.51 1.27
C ALA A 65 24.33 -26.53 1.63
N LYS A 66 24.57 -27.81 1.32
CA LYS A 66 23.67 -28.90 1.73
C LYS A 66 23.59 -29.08 3.24
N ILE A 67 24.75 -29.11 3.91
CA ILE A 67 24.84 -29.30 5.37
C ILE A 67 24.16 -28.14 6.09
N ALA A 68 24.38 -26.91 5.61
CA ALA A 68 23.71 -25.71 6.11
C ALA A 68 22.23 -25.63 5.74
N GLY A 69 21.69 -26.58 4.96
CA GLY A 69 20.29 -26.60 4.55
C GLY A 69 19.91 -25.49 3.55
N VAL A 70 20.89 -24.78 2.98
CA VAL A 70 20.66 -23.66 2.06
C VAL A 70 19.94 -24.15 0.81
N ARG A 71 18.87 -23.45 0.43
CA ARG A 71 18.14 -23.63 -0.83
C ARG A 71 17.86 -22.28 -1.46
N PHE A 72 18.11 -22.17 -2.76
CA PHE A 72 18.02 -20.88 -3.46
C PHE A 72 16.59 -20.59 -3.98
N PHE A 73 15.84 -21.63 -4.32
CA PHE A 73 14.48 -21.50 -4.84
C PHE A 73 13.57 -22.58 -4.24
N CYS A 74 12.32 -22.22 -3.96
CA CYS A 74 11.23 -23.11 -3.51
C CYS A 74 9.89 -22.77 -4.20
N ASP A 75 9.88 -21.88 -5.19
CA ASP A 75 8.72 -21.69 -6.08
C ASP A 75 9.08 -22.21 -7.47
N GLU A 76 8.36 -23.25 -7.90
CA GLU A 76 8.52 -23.84 -9.22
C GLU A 76 8.06 -22.91 -10.34
N LYS A 77 7.15 -21.97 -10.07
CA LYS A 77 6.59 -21.05 -11.06
C LYS A 77 7.61 -20.05 -11.60
N LEU A 78 8.67 -19.76 -10.83
CA LEU A 78 9.80 -18.96 -11.31
C LEU A 78 10.48 -19.58 -12.54
N PHE A 79 10.22 -20.86 -12.82
CA PHE A 79 10.81 -21.60 -13.92
C PHE A 79 9.86 -21.74 -15.13
N ASP A 80 8.66 -21.16 -15.08
CA ASP A 80 7.72 -21.20 -16.20
C ASP A 80 8.21 -20.34 -17.38
N VAL A 81 8.88 -19.21 -17.09
CA VAL A 81 9.46 -18.31 -18.09
C VAL A 81 10.96 -18.18 -17.85
N ILE A 82 11.76 -18.72 -18.78
CA ILE A 82 13.22 -18.75 -18.68
C ILE A 82 13.83 -17.76 -19.68
N GLU A 83 13.93 -16.50 -19.27
CA GLU A 83 14.70 -15.45 -19.95
C GLU A 83 15.63 -14.78 -18.94
N LYS A 84 16.74 -14.21 -19.41
CA LYS A 84 17.81 -13.71 -18.54
C LYS A 84 17.34 -12.61 -17.59
N GLU A 85 16.38 -11.76 -17.98
CA GLU A 85 15.80 -10.71 -17.14
C GLU A 85 14.86 -11.27 -16.06
N TYR A 86 14.09 -12.32 -16.35
CA TYR A 86 13.30 -13.02 -15.33
C TYR A 86 14.20 -13.66 -14.27
N ILE A 87 15.26 -14.34 -14.71
CA ILE A 87 16.25 -14.93 -13.80
C ILE A 87 16.93 -13.85 -12.98
N LYS A 88 17.35 -12.75 -13.62
CA LYS A 88 17.94 -11.61 -12.92
C LYS A 88 16.97 -11.05 -11.86
N ASN A 89 15.71 -10.79 -12.21
CA ASN A 89 14.71 -10.32 -11.25
C ASN A 89 14.54 -11.28 -10.06
N ALA A 90 14.47 -12.60 -10.31
CA ALA A 90 14.37 -13.61 -9.27
C ALA A 90 15.59 -13.63 -8.33
N VAL A 91 16.80 -13.55 -8.88
CA VAL A 91 18.06 -13.52 -8.11
C VAL A 91 18.18 -12.25 -7.28
N TRP A 92 17.82 -11.09 -7.83
CA TRP A 92 17.95 -9.81 -7.13
C TRP A 92 16.87 -9.58 -6.07
N LYS A 93 15.74 -10.30 -6.13
CA LYS A 93 14.73 -10.37 -5.06
C LYS A 93 15.19 -11.17 -3.83
N MET A 94 16.25 -11.98 -3.94
CA MET A 94 16.80 -12.70 -2.79
C MET A 94 17.37 -11.71 -1.76
N GLU A 95 17.37 -12.11 -0.49
CA GLU A 95 18.13 -11.42 0.56
C GLU A 95 19.62 -11.33 0.14
N LYS A 96 20.31 -10.26 0.53
CA LYS A 96 21.67 -9.94 0.05
C LYS A 96 22.66 -11.08 0.33
N THR A 97 22.70 -11.60 1.55
CA THR A 97 23.62 -12.69 1.92
C THR A 97 23.31 -13.96 1.14
N HIS A 98 22.02 -14.27 0.93
CA HIS A 98 21.57 -15.38 0.08
C HIS A 98 22.00 -15.21 -1.38
N ARG A 99 21.83 -14.01 -1.94
CA ARG A 99 22.25 -13.67 -3.31
C ARG A 99 23.77 -13.74 -3.47
N ASP A 100 24.52 -13.24 -2.50
CA ASP A 100 25.98 -13.24 -2.52
C ASP A 100 26.52 -14.67 -2.47
N LEU A 101 25.94 -15.52 -1.62
CA LEU A 101 26.25 -16.95 -1.59
C LEU A 101 25.90 -17.61 -2.93
N PHE A 102 24.73 -17.33 -3.49
CA PHE A 102 24.34 -17.88 -4.80
C PHE A 102 25.31 -17.47 -5.90
N LYS A 103 25.75 -16.20 -5.90
CA LYS A 103 26.76 -15.67 -6.83
C LYS A 103 28.08 -16.42 -6.71
N VAL A 104 28.59 -16.63 -5.49
CA VAL A 104 29.83 -17.38 -5.25
C VAL A 104 29.70 -18.79 -5.81
N VAL A 105 28.66 -19.53 -5.42
CA VAL A 105 28.45 -20.91 -5.88
C VAL A 105 28.34 -21.00 -7.40
N VAL A 106 27.56 -20.10 -8.04
CA VAL A 106 27.41 -20.08 -9.50
C VAL A 106 28.74 -19.74 -10.19
N THR A 107 29.49 -18.76 -9.67
CA THR A 107 30.76 -18.34 -10.29
C THR A 107 31.80 -19.46 -10.23
N GLU A 108 31.92 -20.13 -9.09
CA GLU A 108 32.84 -21.25 -8.91
C GLU A 108 32.48 -22.43 -9.82
N LEU A 109 31.20 -22.81 -9.87
CA LEU A 109 30.74 -23.88 -10.75
C LEU A 109 30.88 -23.56 -12.24
N PHE A 110 30.81 -22.28 -12.61
CA PHE A 110 31.04 -21.81 -13.96
C PHE A 110 32.51 -22.01 -14.37
N GLN A 111 33.44 -21.61 -13.49
CA GLN A 111 34.88 -21.73 -13.73
C GLN A 111 35.34 -23.18 -13.85
N VAL A 112 34.82 -24.10 -13.01
CA VAL A 112 35.19 -25.53 -13.07
C VAL A 112 34.34 -26.35 -14.05
N HIS A 113 33.47 -25.71 -14.84
CA HIS A 113 32.56 -26.35 -15.80
C HIS A 113 31.63 -27.43 -15.20
N ARG A 114 31.22 -27.30 -13.93
CA ARG A 114 30.37 -28.28 -13.22
C ARG A 114 28.94 -27.78 -12.96
N ARG A 115 28.33 -27.17 -13.98
CA ARG A 115 26.99 -26.53 -13.92
C ARG A 115 25.89 -27.40 -13.29
N SER A 116 25.90 -28.71 -13.56
CA SER A 116 24.90 -29.67 -13.07
C SER A 116 24.90 -29.85 -11.56
N GLN A 117 25.99 -29.53 -10.87
CA GLN A 117 26.08 -29.67 -9.40
C GLN A 117 25.16 -28.69 -8.67
N LEU A 118 24.86 -27.53 -9.28
CA LEU A 118 23.97 -26.52 -8.72
C LEU A 118 22.57 -27.10 -8.44
N TYR A 119 22.13 -28.06 -9.26
CA TYR A 119 20.86 -28.77 -9.10
C TYR A 119 20.66 -29.34 -7.70
N LYS A 120 21.74 -29.77 -7.05
CA LYS A 120 21.70 -30.43 -5.75
C LYS A 120 21.33 -29.49 -4.59
N VAL A 121 21.35 -28.18 -4.82
CA VAL A 121 21.09 -27.13 -3.82
C VAL A 121 20.07 -26.09 -4.31
N LEU A 122 19.58 -26.19 -5.55
CA LEU A 122 18.58 -25.27 -6.08
C LEU A 122 17.26 -25.36 -5.31
N PHE A 123 16.79 -26.59 -5.02
CA PHE A 123 15.46 -26.82 -4.46
C PHE A 123 15.48 -27.72 -3.22
N PRO A 124 14.53 -27.51 -2.28
CA PRO A 124 14.20 -28.49 -1.25
C PRO A 124 13.91 -29.86 -1.86
N SER A 125 14.31 -30.92 -1.15
CA SER A 125 14.08 -32.31 -1.57
C SER A 125 12.59 -32.68 -1.69
N SER A 126 11.72 -31.87 -1.08
CA SER A 126 10.25 -32.02 -1.11
C SER A 126 9.60 -31.48 -2.38
N ILE A 127 10.31 -30.69 -3.19
CA ILE A 127 9.75 -30.06 -4.40
C ILE A 127 10.11 -30.90 -5.61
N LYS A 128 9.09 -31.23 -6.41
CA LYS A 128 9.30 -31.86 -7.70
C LYS A 128 10.06 -30.89 -8.58
N THR A 129 11.17 -31.34 -9.14
CA THR A 129 12.03 -30.48 -9.95
C THR A 129 11.24 -29.90 -11.14
N PRO A 130 11.23 -28.57 -11.32
CA PRO A 130 10.57 -27.93 -12.45
C PRO A 130 11.12 -28.44 -13.79
N LEU A 131 10.24 -28.67 -14.76
CA LEU A 131 10.61 -29.20 -16.10
C LEU A 131 11.67 -28.34 -16.80
N ASN A 132 11.63 -27.02 -16.60
CA ASN A 132 12.52 -26.06 -17.24
C ASN A 132 13.84 -25.83 -16.49
N THR A 133 14.14 -26.58 -15.43
CA THR A 133 15.36 -26.39 -14.60
C THR A 133 16.64 -26.46 -15.44
N ARG A 134 16.71 -27.36 -16.43
CA ARG A 134 17.88 -27.45 -17.31
C ARG A 134 18.06 -26.19 -18.17
N LYS A 135 16.96 -25.67 -18.72
CA LYS A 135 16.97 -24.43 -19.50
C LYS A 135 17.36 -23.25 -18.61
N PHE A 136 16.83 -23.18 -17.38
CA PHE A 136 17.21 -22.18 -16.39
C PHE A 136 18.71 -22.19 -16.12
N LEU A 137 19.28 -23.36 -15.80
CA LEU A 137 20.71 -23.49 -15.54
C LEU A 137 21.53 -23.04 -16.75
N HIS A 138 21.14 -23.45 -17.95
CA HIS A 138 21.80 -23.03 -19.18
C HIS A 138 21.82 -21.50 -19.30
N THR A 139 20.65 -20.87 -19.25
CA THR A 139 20.51 -19.41 -19.37
C THR A 139 21.26 -18.67 -18.25
N LEU A 140 21.19 -19.17 -17.00
CA LEU A 140 21.93 -18.61 -15.86
C LEU A 140 23.45 -18.61 -16.12
N PHE A 141 24.00 -19.76 -16.51
CA PHE A 141 25.43 -19.93 -16.71
C PHE A 141 25.95 -19.24 -17.99
N GLU A 142 25.12 -19.04 -19.00
CA GLU A 142 25.50 -18.23 -20.17
C GLU A 142 25.48 -16.73 -19.89
N ASN A 143 24.73 -16.29 -18.87
CA ASN A 143 24.49 -14.87 -18.58
C ASN A 143 24.97 -14.48 -17.17
N VAL A 144 25.95 -15.17 -16.59
CA VAL A 144 26.41 -14.94 -15.19
C VAL A 144 26.77 -13.48 -14.95
N THR A 145 27.58 -12.88 -15.83
CA THR A 145 28.00 -11.47 -15.70
C THR A 145 26.83 -10.50 -15.81
N PHE A 146 25.83 -10.80 -16.65
CA PHE A 146 24.62 -10.00 -16.78
C PHE A 146 23.74 -10.13 -15.54
N ILE A 147 23.44 -11.36 -15.10
CA ILE A 147 22.52 -11.66 -14.01
C ILE A 147 23.01 -11.09 -12.68
N PHE A 148 24.30 -11.19 -12.37
CA PHE A 148 24.88 -10.72 -11.10
C PHE A 148 25.44 -9.30 -11.14
N ASN A 149 25.20 -8.55 -12.21
CA ASN A 149 25.49 -7.12 -12.30
C ASN A 149 24.21 -6.32 -12.05
N ASN A 150 24.21 -5.46 -11.05
CA ASN A 150 23.06 -4.67 -10.65
C ASN A 150 22.70 -3.57 -11.67
N GLU A 151 23.66 -3.12 -12.48
CA GLU A 151 23.51 -2.01 -13.45
C GLU A 151 23.25 -2.48 -14.89
N SER A 152 23.36 -3.79 -15.16
CA SER A 152 23.23 -4.35 -16.52
C SER A 152 21.79 -4.35 -17.04
N GLY A 153 21.63 -4.21 -18.35
CA GLY A 153 20.34 -4.41 -19.02
C GLY A 153 19.27 -3.38 -18.66
N GLU A 154 18.01 -3.79 -18.81
CA GLU A 154 16.85 -2.91 -18.69
C GLU A 154 16.18 -2.92 -17.31
N ILE A 155 16.68 -3.75 -16.38
CA ILE A 155 16.26 -3.80 -14.98
C ILE A 155 17.49 -3.58 -14.08
N LYS A 156 17.42 -2.58 -13.21
CA LYS A 156 18.55 -2.17 -12.36
C LYS A 156 18.21 -2.18 -10.89
N PHE A 157 19.17 -2.54 -10.06
CA PHE A 157 19.00 -2.75 -8.63
C PHE A 157 20.04 -1.96 -7.83
N THR A 158 19.73 -1.65 -6.57
CA THR A 158 20.76 -1.28 -5.59
C THR A 158 21.59 -2.51 -5.26
N GLU A 159 22.78 -2.31 -4.69
CA GLU A 159 23.59 -3.41 -4.16
C GLU A 159 22.85 -4.29 -3.14
N ASN A 160 21.86 -3.72 -2.45
CA ASN A 160 21.04 -4.42 -1.46
C ASN A 160 19.86 -5.18 -2.07
N GLY A 161 19.60 -5.07 -3.38
CA GLY A 161 18.51 -5.80 -4.06
C GLY A 161 17.24 -5.01 -4.29
N ASN A 162 17.22 -3.71 -4.00
CA ASN A 162 16.05 -2.88 -4.29
C ASN A 162 16.02 -2.49 -5.76
N LEU A 163 14.95 -2.81 -6.48
CA LEU A 163 14.76 -2.36 -7.87
C LEU A 163 14.73 -0.83 -7.93
N ILE A 164 15.62 -0.23 -8.72
CA ILE A 164 15.78 1.23 -8.92
C ILE A 164 15.17 1.65 -10.27
N SER A 165 15.40 0.89 -11.33
CA SER A 165 14.86 1.18 -12.66
C SER A 165 14.40 -0.04 -13.41
N ILE A 166 13.45 0.16 -14.32
CA ILE A 166 12.89 -0.87 -15.20
C ILE A 166 12.48 -0.21 -16.53
N SER A 167 12.67 -0.89 -17.66
CA SER A 167 12.09 -0.41 -18.91
C SER A 167 10.56 -0.59 -18.91
N PRO A 168 9.80 0.27 -19.60
CA PRO A 168 8.36 0.05 -19.79
C PRO A 168 8.03 -1.34 -20.36
N PHE A 169 8.89 -1.89 -21.20
CA PHE A 169 8.75 -3.23 -21.76
C PHE A 169 8.73 -4.31 -20.67
N TRP A 170 9.75 -4.33 -19.79
CA TRP A 170 9.81 -5.29 -18.70
C TRP A 170 8.76 -5.06 -17.62
N HIS A 171 8.38 -3.80 -17.39
CA HIS A 171 7.30 -3.48 -16.46
C HIS A 171 5.98 -4.16 -16.87
N TRP A 172 5.62 -4.07 -18.16
CA TRP A 172 4.46 -4.75 -18.72
C TRP A 172 4.60 -6.28 -18.75
N ASN A 173 5.75 -6.80 -19.17
CA ASN A 173 5.95 -8.25 -19.22
C ASN A 173 5.87 -8.90 -17.82
N PHE A 174 6.44 -8.26 -16.80
CA PHE A 174 6.29 -8.73 -15.42
C PHE A 174 4.84 -8.72 -14.95
N ALA A 175 4.06 -7.68 -15.31
CA ALA A 175 2.63 -7.67 -15.00
C ALA A 175 1.84 -8.75 -15.75
N LEU A 176 2.26 -9.15 -16.95
CA LEU A 176 1.58 -10.18 -17.75
C LEU A 176 1.99 -11.61 -17.37
N ASP A 177 3.24 -11.82 -16.94
CA ASP A 177 3.79 -13.15 -16.65
C ASP A 177 3.83 -13.50 -15.16
N LEU A 178 4.00 -12.52 -14.27
CA LEU A 178 4.17 -12.77 -12.84
C LEU A 178 2.87 -12.56 -12.06
N HIS A 179 2.35 -13.65 -11.49
CA HIS A 179 1.12 -13.63 -10.70
C HIS A 179 1.20 -12.78 -9.42
N GLU A 180 2.40 -12.55 -8.90
CA GLU A 180 2.66 -11.77 -7.69
C GLU A 180 2.33 -10.27 -7.85
N VAL A 181 2.32 -9.77 -9.09
CA VAL A 181 2.11 -8.34 -9.36
C VAL A 181 0.63 -8.01 -9.22
N SER A 182 0.30 -7.14 -8.25
CA SER A 182 -1.04 -6.59 -8.08
C SER A 182 -1.44 -5.78 -9.31
N ILE A 183 -2.59 -6.09 -9.91
CA ILE A 183 -3.06 -5.47 -11.15
C ILE A 183 -3.44 -4.01 -10.92
N SER A 184 -4.17 -3.72 -9.84
CA SER A 184 -4.55 -2.34 -9.50
C SER A 184 -3.31 -1.48 -9.29
N ARG A 185 -2.31 -2.01 -8.55
CA ARG A 185 -1.03 -1.32 -8.35
C ARG A 185 -0.30 -1.10 -9.67
N PHE A 186 -0.21 -2.12 -10.52
CA PHE A 186 0.42 -2.01 -11.84
C PHE A 186 -0.23 -0.92 -12.71
N ILE A 187 -1.57 -0.86 -12.77
CA ILE A 187 -2.28 0.17 -13.53
C ILE A 187 -1.97 1.57 -13.00
N ILE A 188 -2.00 1.73 -11.67
CA ILE A 188 -1.63 2.97 -10.99
C ILE A 188 -0.18 3.37 -11.32
N GLU A 189 0.74 2.41 -11.32
CA GLU A 189 2.14 2.60 -11.68
C GLU A 189 2.27 3.04 -13.15
N CYS A 190 1.47 2.48 -14.08
CA CYS A 190 1.45 2.89 -15.49
C CYS A 190 0.98 4.33 -15.70
N ILE A 191 -0.02 4.80 -14.95
CA ILE A 191 -0.55 6.17 -15.09
C ILE A 191 0.51 7.24 -14.84
N SER A 192 1.56 6.91 -14.07
CA SER A 192 2.69 7.84 -13.82
C SER A 192 3.54 8.15 -15.06
N TYR A 193 3.42 7.38 -16.14
CA TYR A 193 4.22 7.53 -17.36
C TYR A 193 3.44 7.30 -18.67
N MET A 194 2.14 7.01 -18.60
CA MET A 194 1.24 6.79 -19.74
C MET A 194 -0.04 7.61 -19.58
N THR A 195 -0.54 8.18 -20.68
CA THR A 195 -1.91 8.70 -20.73
C THR A 195 -2.92 7.56 -20.85
N VAL A 196 -4.22 7.86 -20.67
CA VAL A 196 -5.31 6.91 -20.92
C VAL A 196 -5.27 6.36 -22.36
N ASP A 197 -4.95 7.21 -23.35
CA ASP A 197 -4.84 6.77 -24.75
C ASP A 197 -3.59 5.89 -24.97
N ASP A 198 -2.44 6.25 -24.39
CA ASP A 198 -1.23 5.43 -24.46
C ASP A 198 -1.45 4.04 -23.84
N PHE A 199 -2.15 3.99 -22.72
CA PHE A 199 -2.51 2.73 -22.06
C PHE A 199 -3.39 1.88 -22.95
N LEU A 200 -4.42 2.47 -23.59
CA LEU A 200 -5.28 1.77 -24.54
C LEU A 200 -4.49 1.25 -25.75
N ASN A 201 -3.61 2.07 -26.33
CA ASN A 201 -2.74 1.64 -27.43
C ASN A 201 -1.89 0.44 -27.01
N LYS A 202 -1.33 0.48 -25.80
CA LYS A 202 -0.52 -0.62 -25.28
C LYS A 202 -1.34 -1.90 -25.07
N LEU A 203 -2.58 -1.81 -24.59
CA LEU A 203 -3.49 -2.96 -24.50
C LEU A 203 -3.77 -3.57 -25.86
N ILE A 204 -3.99 -2.73 -26.88
CA ILE A 204 -4.20 -3.15 -28.26
C ILE A 204 -2.98 -3.88 -28.80
N ASP A 205 -1.78 -3.35 -28.59
CA ASP A 205 -0.54 -3.97 -29.05
C ASP A 205 -0.29 -5.32 -28.39
N VAL A 206 -0.51 -5.43 -27.08
CA VAL A 206 -0.39 -6.71 -26.35
C VAL A 206 -1.43 -7.72 -26.86
N CYS A 207 -2.66 -7.28 -27.15
CA CYS A 207 -3.68 -8.16 -27.71
C CYS A 207 -3.31 -8.69 -29.10
N LYS A 208 -2.74 -7.84 -29.96
CA LYS A 208 -2.24 -8.26 -31.29
C LYS A 208 -1.11 -9.27 -31.15
N ASP A 209 -0.12 -9.00 -30.29
CA ASP A 209 0.98 -9.94 -30.04
C ASP A 209 0.45 -11.31 -29.58
N LEU A 210 -0.49 -11.34 -28.63
CA LEU A 210 -1.09 -12.61 -28.16
C LEU A 210 -1.93 -13.36 -29.21
N ASN A 211 -2.45 -12.63 -30.20
CA ASN A 211 -3.20 -13.20 -31.31
C ASN A 211 -2.29 -13.74 -32.42
N GLU A 212 -1.17 -13.05 -32.70
CA GLU A 212 -0.30 -13.31 -33.85
C GLU A 212 0.93 -14.17 -33.49
N ASN A 213 1.36 -14.19 -32.22
CA ASN A 213 2.58 -14.87 -31.80
C ASN A 213 2.41 -16.38 -31.68
N MET A 214 2.60 -17.08 -32.80
CA MET A 214 2.51 -18.54 -32.88
C MET A 214 3.62 -19.29 -32.14
N TYR A 215 4.69 -18.61 -31.70
CA TYR A 215 5.84 -19.23 -31.04
C TYR A 215 5.75 -19.22 -29.51
N MET A 216 4.75 -18.52 -28.94
CA MET A 216 4.54 -18.48 -27.50
C MET A 216 3.99 -19.82 -26.99
N PRO A 217 4.57 -20.43 -25.94
CA PRO A 217 4.02 -21.63 -25.32
C PRO A 217 2.57 -21.41 -24.88
N GLU A 218 1.69 -22.38 -25.16
CA GLU A 218 0.25 -22.24 -24.88
C GLU A 218 -0.06 -21.98 -23.39
N THR A 219 0.74 -22.53 -22.48
CA THR A 219 0.63 -22.26 -21.03
C THR A 219 0.93 -20.80 -20.70
N GLN A 220 1.99 -20.24 -21.27
CA GLN A 220 2.35 -18.82 -21.11
C GLN A 220 1.30 -17.91 -21.75
N ARG A 221 0.87 -18.24 -22.97
CA ARG A 221 -0.19 -17.51 -23.68
C ARG A 221 -1.45 -17.45 -22.85
N LYS A 222 -1.91 -18.59 -22.32
CA LYS A 222 -3.09 -18.65 -21.43
C LYS A 222 -2.95 -17.77 -20.19
N THR A 223 -1.79 -17.78 -19.54
CA THR A 223 -1.51 -16.93 -18.38
C THR A 223 -1.59 -15.44 -18.75
N ARG A 224 -0.90 -15.03 -19.82
CA ARG A 224 -0.90 -13.64 -20.30
C ARG A 224 -2.29 -13.17 -20.70
N VAL A 225 -3.08 -14.02 -21.36
CA VAL A 225 -4.49 -13.72 -21.71
C VAL A 225 -5.33 -13.44 -20.47
N LEU A 226 -5.27 -14.30 -19.45
CA LEU A 226 -6.01 -14.10 -18.21
C LEU A 226 -5.57 -12.82 -17.48
N ARG A 227 -4.27 -12.52 -17.49
CA ARG A 227 -3.72 -11.28 -16.90
C ARG A 227 -4.16 -10.05 -17.69
N LEU A 228 -4.08 -10.06 -19.01
CA LEU A 228 -4.56 -8.98 -19.88
C LEU A 228 -6.05 -8.69 -19.65
N GLN A 229 -6.89 -9.73 -19.61
CA GLN A 229 -8.31 -9.60 -19.33
C GLN A 229 -8.57 -8.92 -17.97
N SER A 230 -7.82 -9.32 -16.95
CA SER A 230 -7.92 -8.74 -15.61
C SER A 230 -7.41 -7.28 -15.56
N ILE A 231 -6.36 -6.96 -16.32
CA ILE A 231 -5.84 -5.59 -16.48
C ILE A 231 -6.90 -4.70 -17.13
N ILE A 232 -7.53 -5.15 -18.23
CA ILE A 232 -8.55 -4.37 -18.94
C ILE A 232 -9.73 -4.04 -18.02
N VAL A 233 -10.27 -5.04 -17.32
CA VAL A 233 -11.40 -4.84 -16.40
C VAL A 233 -11.03 -3.88 -15.27
N SER A 234 -9.86 -4.08 -14.66
CA SER A 234 -9.40 -3.24 -13.55
C SER A 234 -9.12 -1.80 -14.01
N TRP A 235 -8.56 -1.63 -15.21
CA TRP A 235 -8.27 -0.32 -15.78
C TRP A 235 -9.54 0.45 -16.07
N ILE A 236 -10.55 -0.19 -16.68
CA ILE A 236 -11.85 0.44 -16.91
C ILE A 236 -12.50 0.85 -15.59
N ASN A 237 -12.49 -0.02 -14.57
CA ASN A 237 -13.08 0.29 -13.28
C ASN A 237 -12.38 1.47 -12.58
N LEU A 238 -11.05 1.51 -12.62
CA LEU A 238 -10.24 2.56 -12.01
C LEU A 238 -10.36 3.91 -12.76
N MET A 239 -10.46 3.86 -14.09
CA MET A 239 -10.40 5.04 -14.97
C MET A 239 -11.75 5.39 -15.60
N LYS A 240 -12.86 4.81 -15.14
CA LYS A 240 -14.21 5.00 -15.72
C LYS A 240 -14.60 6.47 -15.85
N GLU A 241 -14.22 7.28 -14.85
CA GLU A 241 -14.54 8.71 -14.78
C GLU A 241 -13.80 9.53 -15.84
N GLU A 242 -12.73 9.00 -16.42
CA GLU A 242 -12.02 9.61 -17.57
C GLU A 242 -12.36 8.97 -18.91
N ILE A 243 -12.56 7.64 -18.91
CA ILE A 243 -12.86 6.89 -20.13
C ILE A 243 -14.25 7.28 -20.63
N ILE A 244 -15.28 7.23 -19.78
CA ILE A 244 -16.68 7.40 -20.19
C ILE A 244 -16.94 8.78 -20.81
N PRO A 245 -16.45 9.91 -20.25
CA PRO A 245 -16.64 11.22 -20.88
C PRO A 245 -15.84 11.41 -22.17
N ASN A 246 -14.80 10.60 -22.41
CA ASN A 246 -13.95 10.71 -23.58
C ASN A 246 -14.45 9.78 -24.71
N ASN A 247 -15.40 10.29 -25.49
CA ASN A 247 -15.99 9.57 -26.62
C ASN A 247 -14.95 8.99 -27.59
N SER A 248 -13.83 9.69 -27.82
CA SER A 248 -12.77 9.20 -28.71
C SER A 248 -12.10 7.93 -28.17
N VAL A 249 -11.80 7.88 -26.86
CA VAL A 249 -11.24 6.70 -26.22
C VAL A 249 -12.24 5.54 -26.21
N VAL A 250 -13.53 5.83 -25.95
CA VAL A 250 -14.60 4.83 -25.98
C VAL A 250 -14.76 4.24 -27.38
N GLU A 251 -14.85 5.07 -28.41
CA GLU A 251 -14.95 4.63 -29.80
C GLU A 251 -13.73 3.80 -30.21
N LYS A 252 -12.53 4.26 -29.86
CA LYS A 252 -11.28 3.55 -30.15
C LYS A 252 -11.24 2.19 -29.46
N LEU A 253 -11.65 2.12 -28.20
CA LEU A 253 -11.73 0.86 -27.45
C LEU A 253 -12.71 -0.11 -28.11
N LEU A 254 -13.95 0.32 -28.38
CA LEU A 254 -14.99 -0.52 -28.97
C LEU A 254 -14.66 -0.99 -30.40
N ASN A 255 -13.93 -0.18 -31.16
CA ASN A 255 -13.52 -0.50 -32.54
C ASN A 255 -12.17 -1.23 -32.64
N SER A 256 -11.48 -1.43 -31.51
CA SER A 256 -10.16 -2.06 -31.48
C SER A 256 -10.19 -3.58 -31.70
N CYS A 257 -9.00 -4.18 -31.86
CA CYS A 257 -8.85 -5.63 -31.95
C CYS A 257 -9.25 -6.36 -30.65
N LEU A 258 -9.35 -5.66 -29.51
CA LEU A 258 -9.78 -6.24 -28.23
C LEU A 258 -11.20 -6.83 -28.32
N PHE A 259 -12.06 -6.25 -29.16
CA PHE A 259 -13.44 -6.69 -29.38
C PHE A 259 -13.63 -7.57 -30.63
N LYS A 260 -12.57 -7.79 -31.40
CA LYS A 260 -12.63 -8.48 -32.71
C LYS A 260 -11.91 -9.82 -32.72
N THR A 261 -11.09 -10.08 -31.70
CA THR A 261 -10.32 -11.32 -31.55
C THR A 261 -10.95 -12.22 -30.49
N ASP A 262 -10.59 -13.50 -30.48
CA ASP A 262 -11.01 -14.49 -29.48
C ASP A 262 -10.10 -14.49 -28.23
N VAL A 263 -9.09 -13.63 -28.20
CA VAL A 263 -8.16 -13.44 -27.08
C VAL A 263 -8.91 -13.00 -25.81
N ILE A 264 -9.90 -12.13 -25.94
CA ILE A 264 -10.70 -11.64 -24.81
C ILE A 264 -12.03 -12.38 -24.77
N SER A 265 -12.36 -12.97 -23.62
CA SER A 265 -13.59 -13.73 -23.46
C SER A 265 -14.84 -12.87 -23.68
N GLU A 266 -15.84 -13.44 -24.36
CA GLU A 266 -17.08 -12.73 -24.73
C GLU A 266 -17.83 -12.18 -23.50
N ASN A 267 -17.80 -12.88 -22.37
CA ASN A 267 -18.40 -12.43 -21.11
C ASN A 267 -17.74 -11.15 -20.59
N ILE A 268 -16.43 -11.04 -20.69
CA ILE A 268 -15.70 -9.84 -20.28
C ILE A 268 -16.04 -8.68 -21.21
N LEU A 269 -16.08 -8.91 -22.53
CA LEU A 269 -16.48 -7.89 -23.50
C LEU A 269 -17.90 -7.39 -23.26
N LYS A 270 -18.84 -8.27 -22.90
CA LYS A 270 -20.21 -7.90 -22.50
C LYS A 270 -20.22 -7.02 -21.25
N ASN A 271 -19.46 -7.39 -20.22
CA ASN A 271 -19.34 -6.60 -19.00
C ASN A 271 -18.74 -5.22 -19.27
N ILE A 272 -17.67 -5.14 -20.06
CA ILE A 272 -17.05 -3.87 -20.44
C ILE A 272 -18.04 -2.97 -21.18
N LYS A 273 -18.77 -3.50 -22.16
CA LYS A 273 -19.79 -2.73 -22.89
C LYS A 273 -20.86 -2.18 -21.95
N LYS A 274 -21.27 -2.96 -20.94
CA LYS A 274 -22.26 -2.54 -19.95
C LYS A 274 -21.72 -1.41 -19.05
N GLU A 275 -20.46 -1.50 -18.62
CA GLU A 275 -19.82 -0.49 -17.75
C GLU A 275 -19.55 0.84 -18.48
N ILE A 276 -19.24 0.79 -19.78
CA ILE A 276 -18.88 1.98 -20.57
C ILE A 276 -20.11 2.63 -21.22
N GLN A 277 -21.21 1.89 -21.39
CA GLN A 277 -22.47 2.50 -21.79
C GLN A 277 -22.88 3.53 -20.74
N PRO A 278 -23.25 4.75 -21.14
CA PRO A 278 -23.72 5.75 -20.20
C PRO A 278 -25.02 5.22 -19.56
N THR A 279 -24.91 4.71 -18.33
CA THR A 279 -26.10 4.54 -17.49
C THR A 279 -26.72 5.92 -17.32
N SER A 280 -27.95 6.06 -17.80
CA SER A 280 -28.78 7.23 -17.60
C SER A 280 -28.70 7.66 -16.13
N VAL A 281 -28.15 8.84 -15.91
CA VAL A 281 -28.28 9.66 -14.69
C VAL A 281 -28.02 8.88 -13.40
N ILE A 282 -26.76 8.82 -12.98
CA ILE A 282 -26.53 8.94 -11.53
C ILE A 282 -27.00 10.35 -11.23
N ASP A 283 -28.14 10.49 -10.55
CA ASP A 283 -28.62 11.77 -10.08
C ASP A 283 -27.44 12.50 -9.46
N PRO A 284 -27.01 13.67 -9.99
CA PRO A 284 -26.05 14.48 -9.27
C PRO A 284 -26.74 14.76 -7.95
N ILE A 285 -26.22 14.20 -6.84
CA ILE A 285 -26.83 14.30 -5.52
C ILE A 285 -27.41 15.68 -5.38
N CYS A 286 -28.74 15.77 -5.53
CA CYS A 286 -29.39 17.02 -5.81
C CYS A 286 -29.51 17.72 -4.47
N PHE A 287 -28.46 18.45 -4.09
CA PHE A 287 -28.52 19.37 -2.97
C PHE A 287 -29.30 20.58 -3.43
N GLN A 288 -30.62 20.43 -3.47
CA GLN A 288 -31.56 21.52 -3.71
C GLN A 288 -31.31 22.61 -2.65
N PRO A 289 -30.96 23.85 -3.05
CA PRO A 289 -30.84 24.96 -2.13
C PRO A 289 -32.25 25.38 -1.70
N GLN A 290 -32.52 25.34 -0.40
CA GLN A 290 -33.72 26.01 0.14
C GLN A 290 -33.37 27.44 0.61
N PRO A 291 -34.29 28.41 0.39
CA PRO A 291 -34.03 29.81 0.70
C PRO A 291 -33.85 30.02 2.21
N ILE A 292 -32.78 30.75 2.54
CA ILE A 292 -32.34 31.08 3.89
C ILE A 292 -33.42 31.91 4.61
N LYS A 293 -33.88 31.42 5.76
CA LYS A 293 -34.46 32.28 6.82
C LYS A 293 -33.85 31.87 8.17
N LYS A 294 -33.07 32.78 8.76
CA LYS A 294 -32.54 32.82 10.14
C LYS A 294 -32.37 31.47 10.87
N PHE A 295 -31.11 31.09 11.10
CA PHE A 295 -30.65 29.89 11.81
C PHE A 295 -31.51 29.51 13.05
N ASN A 296 -32.43 28.57 12.85
CA ASN A 296 -33.19 27.88 13.89
C ASN A 296 -33.29 26.39 13.51
N CYS A 297 -32.15 25.71 13.39
CA CYS A 297 -32.14 24.25 13.28
C CYS A 297 -32.56 23.65 14.64
N ARG A 298 -33.84 23.27 14.77
CA ARG A 298 -34.30 22.32 15.78
C ARG A 298 -33.93 20.93 15.30
N LEU A 299 -32.88 20.34 15.87
CA LEU A 299 -32.68 18.89 15.79
C LEU A 299 -33.68 18.26 16.76
N LYS A 300 -34.71 17.58 16.25
CA LYS A 300 -35.55 16.72 17.08
C LYS A 300 -34.76 15.43 17.36
N ILE A 301 -33.80 15.49 18.28
CA ILE A 301 -33.19 14.28 18.85
C ILE A 301 -34.10 13.82 19.99
N ASP A 302 -35.35 13.46 19.66
CA ASP A 302 -36.28 12.88 20.62
C ASP A 302 -36.16 11.36 20.54
N LYS A 303 -35.16 10.82 21.28
CA LYS A 303 -35.21 9.52 22.00
C LYS A 303 -33.90 9.14 22.72
N ILE A 304 -32.99 10.09 22.96
CA ILE A 304 -31.93 9.89 23.96
C ILE A 304 -31.98 11.08 24.92
N TYR A 305 -32.79 10.91 25.97
CA TYR A 305 -32.85 11.74 27.18
C TYR A 305 -32.97 13.25 26.98
N CYS A 306 -34.18 13.80 27.09
CA CYS A 306 -34.47 15.00 27.89
C CYS A 306 -35.98 15.27 27.94
N GLY A 307 -36.45 15.66 29.13
CA GLY A 307 -37.81 16.12 29.38
C GLY A 307 -38.18 17.37 28.57
N LYS A 308 -39.50 17.59 28.49
CA LYS A 308 -40.16 18.63 27.68
C LYS A 308 -39.48 20.01 27.81
N GLY A 309 -39.04 20.55 26.67
CA GLY A 309 -38.84 21.99 26.48
C GLY A 309 -37.39 22.47 26.39
N ILE A 310 -36.74 22.32 25.23
CA ILE A 310 -35.51 23.09 24.88
C ILE A 310 -35.56 23.58 23.42
N LYS A 311 -35.52 24.91 23.24
CA LYS A 311 -35.20 25.60 21.98
C LYS A 311 -33.66 25.71 21.88
N LYS A 312 -33.07 25.38 20.72
CA LYS A 312 -31.62 25.35 20.36
C LYS A 312 -30.85 24.11 20.83
N VAL A 313 -30.46 23.26 19.87
CA VAL A 313 -29.56 22.13 20.12
C VAL A 313 -28.11 22.61 20.04
N ARG A 314 -27.31 22.26 21.04
CA ARG A 314 -25.87 22.55 21.09
C ARG A 314 -25.15 21.24 20.80
N ILE A 315 -24.29 21.18 19.79
CA ILE A 315 -23.67 19.92 19.32
C ILE A 315 -22.93 19.16 20.44
N TYR A 316 -22.32 19.89 21.38
CA TYR A 316 -21.64 19.32 22.54
C TYR A 316 -22.57 18.63 23.56
N LYS A 317 -23.89 18.71 23.39
CA LYS A 317 -24.87 17.93 24.17
C LYS A 317 -25.12 16.54 23.58
N VAL A 318 -24.76 16.32 22.31
CA VAL A 318 -24.75 15.00 21.70
C VAL A 318 -23.50 14.26 22.19
N LYS A 319 -23.58 12.94 22.37
CA LYS A 319 -22.40 12.15 22.79
C LYS A 319 -21.28 12.28 21.74
N SER A 320 -20.04 12.42 22.21
CA SER A 320 -18.87 12.67 21.34
C SER A 320 -18.61 11.54 20.35
N ASP A 321 -18.84 10.29 20.73
CA ASP A 321 -18.70 9.12 19.86
C ASP A 321 -19.75 9.10 18.73
N VAL A 322 -20.97 9.55 19.04
CA VAL A 322 -22.04 9.69 18.03
C VAL A 322 -21.68 10.79 17.03
N VAL A 323 -21.24 11.95 17.52
CA VAL A 323 -20.82 13.06 16.64
C VAL A 323 -19.64 12.65 15.77
N ALA A 324 -18.64 11.94 16.33
CA ALA A 324 -17.53 11.41 15.56
C ALA A 324 -18.03 10.50 14.41
N LYS A 325 -18.89 9.52 14.67
CA LYS A 325 -19.46 8.66 13.63
C LYS A 325 -20.15 9.44 12.51
N GLN A 326 -20.92 10.47 12.86
CA GLN A 326 -21.59 11.31 11.85
C GLN A 326 -20.57 12.13 11.04
N ILE A 327 -19.51 12.65 11.65
CA ILE A 327 -18.42 13.33 10.94
C ILE A 327 -17.73 12.36 9.97
N ILE A 328 -17.46 11.12 10.38
CA ILE A 328 -16.81 10.12 9.53
C ILE A 328 -17.68 9.79 8.32
N MET A 329 -18.96 9.51 8.53
CA MET A 329 -19.90 9.25 7.43
C MET A 329 -20.00 10.46 6.48
N PHE A 330 -20.00 11.67 7.04
CA PHE A 330 -20.04 12.90 6.27
C PHE A 330 -18.77 13.07 5.43
N ASN A 331 -17.61 12.84 6.03
CA ASN A 331 -16.32 12.87 5.36
C ASN A 331 -16.26 11.86 4.22
N GLN A 332 -16.65 10.60 4.47
CA GLN A 332 -16.69 9.56 3.45
C GLN A 332 -17.63 9.90 2.29
N ARG A 333 -18.80 10.50 2.55
CA ARG A 333 -19.70 10.97 1.48
C ARG A 333 -19.05 12.00 0.58
N LEU A 334 -18.37 12.98 1.19
CA LEU A 334 -17.64 13.97 0.41
C LEU A 334 -16.50 13.30 -0.37
N TRP A 335 -15.75 12.39 0.27
CA TRP A 335 -14.65 11.66 -0.35
C TRP A 335 -15.10 10.86 -1.58
N ASN A 336 -16.28 10.23 -1.50
CA ASN A 336 -16.85 9.46 -2.60
C ASN A 336 -17.20 10.33 -3.83
N THR A 337 -17.30 11.66 -3.68
CA THR A 337 -17.50 12.59 -4.81
C THR A 337 -16.22 13.00 -5.52
N VAL A 338 -15.04 12.70 -4.95
CA VAL A 338 -13.75 13.05 -5.57
C VAL A 338 -13.47 12.08 -6.71
N HIS A 339 -13.22 12.61 -7.90
CA HIS A 339 -12.82 11.80 -9.03
C HIS A 339 -11.44 11.21 -8.80
N PHE A 340 -11.30 9.91 -9.04
CA PHE A 340 -10.06 9.22 -8.73
C PHE A 340 -8.90 9.75 -9.57
N SER A 341 -9.17 10.12 -10.82
CA SER A 341 -8.15 10.61 -11.73
C SER A 341 -7.52 11.96 -11.34
N GLU A 342 -8.22 12.76 -10.53
CA GLU A 342 -7.71 14.04 -10.01
C GLU A 342 -6.57 13.84 -8.99
N PHE A 343 -6.35 12.63 -8.48
CA PHE A 343 -5.16 12.31 -7.68
C PHE A 343 -3.90 12.15 -8.53
N PHE A 344 -4.02 12.01 -9.85
CA PHE A 344 -2.91 11.72 -10.76
C PHE A 344 -2.58 12.92 -11.63
N TYR A 345 -3.61 13.57 -12.17
CA TYR A 345 -3.44 14.66 -13.13
C TYR A 345 -3.48 16.01 -12.40
N SER A 346 -2.30 16.53 -12.08
CA SER A 346 -2.10 17.78 -11.33
C SER A 346 -2.63 19.06 -11.99
N LYS A 347 -3.24 18.97 -13.17
CA LYS A 347 -3.66 20.15 -13.96
C LYS A 347 -5.09 20.60 -13.73
N ASN A 348 -5.99 19.72 -13.27
CA ASN A 348 -7.39 20.07 -13.03
C ASN A 348 -7.97 19.20 -11.92
N THR A 349 -8.27 19.80 -10.77
CA THR A 349 -8.69 19.08 -9.56
C THR A 349 -10.00 19.62 -8.95
N PRO A 350 -11.07 19.82 -9.75
CA PRO A 350 -12.27 20.53 -9.31
C PRO A 350 -13.07 19.76 -8.25
N THR A 351 -13.15 18.42 -8.33
CA THR A 351 -13.89 17.64 -7.34
C THR A 351 -13.10 17.48 -6.05
N LEU A 352 -11.76 17.36 -6.15
CA LEU A 352 -10.86 17.38 -5.00
C LEU A 352 -10.86 18.74 -4.30
N ASP A 353 -10.79 19.85 -5.05
CA ASP A 353 -10.90 21.20 -4.49
C ASP A 353 -12.24 21.41 -3.78
N ASN A 354 -13.33 20.94 -4.38
CA ASN A 354 -14.65 20.97 -3.76
C ASN A 354 -14.69 20.14 -2.46
N TYR A 355 -14.05 18.97 -2.44
CA TYR A 355 -13.91 18.17 -1.22
C TYR A 355 -13.11 18.92 -0.15
N VAL A 356 -11.92 19.44 -0.49
CA VAL A 356 -11.04 20.16 0.45
C VAL A 356 -11.76 21.36 1.05
N ASN A 357 -12.42 22.17 0.21
CA ASN A 357 -13.19 23.34 0.66
C ASN A 357 -14.34 22.95 1.59
N LYS A 358 -15.02 21.84 1.30
CA LYS A 358 -16.13 21.35 2.12
C LYS A 358 -15.65 20.77 3.43
N ILE A 359 -14.64 19.91 3.44
CA ILE A 359 -14.18 19.20 4.65
C ILE A 359 -13.56 20.14 5.69
N GLN A 360 -12.98 21.27 5.25
CA GLN A 360 -12.50 22.35 6.12
C GLN A 360 -13.58 22.91 7.08
N PHE A 361 -14.87 22.66 6.83
CA PHE A 361 -15.92 23.05 7.78
C PHE A 361 -15.70 22.45 9.17
N ILE A 362 -15.08 21.26 9.29
CA ILE A 362 -14.79 20.61 10.57
C ILE A 362 -13.86 21.50 11.40
N GLU A 363 -12.79 22.00 10.76
CA GLU A 363 -11.82 22.90 11.37
C GLU A 363 -12.49 24.23 11.74
N LYS A 364 -13.20 24.86 10.79
CA LYS A 364 -13.92 26.13 10.99
C LYS A 364 -14.96 26.04 12.12
N LEU A 365 -15.73 24.96 12.18
CA LEU A 365 -16.72 24.71 13.22
C LEU A 365 -16.06 24.55 14.59
N THR A 366 -14.99 23.77 14.67
CA THR A 366 -14.24 23.54 15.91
C THR A 366 -13.68 24.85 16.45
N LYS A 367 -13.05 25.64 15.56
CA LYS A 367 -12.49 26.95 15.89
C LYS A 367 -13.56 27.91 16.38
N ALA A 368 -14.63 28.12 15.61
CA ALA A 368 -15.72 29.01 15.98
C ALA A 368 -16.39 28.61 17.30
N SER A 369 -16.51 27.31 17.57
CA SER A 369 -17.09 26.81 18.83
C SER A 369 -16.22 27.14 20.03
N LEU A 370 -14.90 27.02 19.91
CA LEU A 370 -13.95 27.32 20.97
C LEU A 370 -13.74 28.83 21.17
N GLU A 371 -13.84 29.63 20.11
CA GLU A 371 -13.78 31.09 20.19
C GLU A 371 -15.04 31.68 20.84
N TYR A 372 -16.22 31.14 20.52
CA TYR A 372 -17.49 31.64 21.06
C TYR A 372 -17.76 31.17 22.50
N ASP A 373 -17.36 29.95 22.85
CA ASP A 373 -17.53 29.36 24.18
C ASP A 373 -16.20 28.71 24.63
N PRO A 374 -15.20 29.52 25.03
CA PRO A 374 -13.90 29.05 25.49
C PRO A 374 -14.04 28.43 26.88
N SER A 375 -14.54 27.19 26.94
CA SER A 375 -14.79 26.46 28.19
C SER A 375 -14.17 25.07 28.19
N SER A 376 -13.86 24.56 29.39
CA SER A 376 -13.27 23.23 29.57
C SER A 376 -14.23 22.13 29.12
N LYS A 377 -15.55 22.41 29.14
CA LYS A 377 -16.58 21.54 28.58
C LYS A 377 -16.48 21.43 27.06
N MET A 378 -16.35 22.55 26.35
CA MET A 378 -16.21 22.56 24.89
C MET A 378 -14.91 21.90 24.45
N LEU A 379 -13.82 22.25 25.12
CA LEU A 379 -12.50 21.65 24.87
C LEU A 379 -12.52 20.14 25.10
N ASN A 380 -13.11 19.68 26.22
CA ASN A 380 -13.27 18.26 26.50
C ASN A 380 -14.10 17.53 25.44
N PHE A 381 -15.15 18.18 24.92
CA PHE A 381 -15.99 17.60 23.88
C PHE A 381 -15.18 17.35 22.60
N TYR A 382 -14.50 18.37 22.06
CA TYR A 382 -13.74 18.23 20.82
C TYR A 382 -12.51 17.32 20.94
N ILE A 383 -11.82 17.29 22.09
CA ILE A 383 -10.77 16.28 22.35
C ILE A 383 -11.33 14.87 22.21
N LYS A 384 -12.51 14.62 22.79
CA LYS A 384 -13.15 13.30 22.69
C LYS A 384 -13.61 12.99 21.27
N VAL A 385 -14.19 13.96 20.55
CA VAL A 385 -14.60 13.76 19.15
C VAL A 385 -13.40 13.43 18.26
N SER A 386 -12.33 14.22 18.32
CA SER A 386 -11.09 13.98 17.57
C SER A 386 -10.51 12.59 17.88
N TYR A 387 -10.38 12.25 19.16
CA TYR A 387 -9.92 10.92 19.58
C TYR A 387 -10.81 9.79 19.06
N HIS A 388 -12.14 9.96 19.08
CA HIS A 388 -13.06 8.98 18.53
C HIS A 388 -12.93 8.83 17.01
N CYS A 389 -12.71 9.92 16.26
CA CYS A 389 -12.43 9.84 14.82
C CYS A 389 -11.15 9.02 14.55
N MET A 390 -10.07 9.27 15.29
CA MET A 390 -8.80 8.56 15.16
C MET A 390 -8.93 7.04 15.39
N ILE A 391 -9.54 6.63 16.52
CA ILE A 391 -9.67 5.20 16.87
C ILE A 391 -10.66 4.45 15.97
N LEU A 392 -11.54 5.19 15.28
CA LEU A 392 -12.47 4.64 14.30
C LEU A 392 -11.87 4.62 12.89
N GLY A 393 -10.67 5.16 12.68
CA GLY A 393 -9.97 5.09 11.39
C GLY A 393 -10.08 6.34 10.53
N ASP A 394 -10.80 7.40 10.93
CA ASP A 394 -10.80 8.67 10.20
C ASP A 394 -9.73 9.62 10.75
N PHE A 395 -8.51 9.42 10.26
CA PHE A 395 -7.38 10.24 10.65
C PHE A 395 -7.49 11.66 10.10
N ASN A 396 -8.16 11.87 8.96
CA ASN A 396 -8.32 13.19 8.35
C ASN A 396 -9.14 14.13 9.25
N SER A 397 -10.38 13.73 9.57
CA SER A 397 -11.27 14.52 10.43
C SER A 397 -10.67 14.70 11.82
N SER A 398 -10.03 13.66 12.36
CA SER A 398 -9.35 13.74 13.64
C SER A 398 -8.22 14.79 13.63
N CYS A 399 -7.39 14.80 12.58
CA CYS A 399 -6.29 15.75 12.41
C CYS A 399 -6.80 17.20 12.26
N LEU A 400 -7.88 17.42 11.50
CA LEU A 400 -8.50 18.74 11.34
C LEU A 400 -9.03 19.31 12.66
N ILE A 401 -9.58 18.46 13.53
CA ILE A 401 -9.99 18.90 14.87
C ILE A 401 -8.76 19.14 15.74
N TYR A 402 -7.78 18.23 15.69
CA TYR A 402 -6.56 18.31 16.49
C TYR A 402 -5.73 19.57 16.20
N SER A 403 -5.61 20.01 14.94
CA SER A 403 -4.88 21.23 14.59
C SER A 403 -5.44 22.48 15.29
N VAL A 404 -6.77 22.59 15.40
CA VAL A 404 -7.41 23.68 16.16
C VAL A 404 -7.13 23.52 17.66
N LEU A 405 -7.24 22.30 18.18
CA LEU A 405 -7.01 22.01 19.59
C LEU A 405 -5.56 22.32 20.00
N SER A 406 -4.57 21.99 19.16
CA SER A 406 -3.16 22.25 19.45
C SER A 406 -2.88 23.74 19.53
N ILE A 407 -3.41 24.54 18.60
CA ILE A 407 -3.29 26.00 18.62
C ILE A 407 -3.99 26.56 19.87
N PHE A 408 -5.24 26.16 20.12
CA PHE A 408 -6.01 26.64 21.26
C PHE A 408 -5.32 26.35 22.61
N CYS A 409 -4.77 25.14 22.78
CA CYS A 409 -4.11 24.72 24.03
C CYS A 409 -2.71 25.32 24.20
N SER A 410 -2.05 25.71 23.11
CA SER A 410 -0.73 26.37 23.15
C SER A 410 -0.85 27.85 23.54
N ASP A 411 -2.03 28.45 23.37
CA ASP A 411 -2.28 29.83 23.78
C ASP A 411 -2.28 29.96 25.31
N ILE A 412 -1.41 30.83 25.82
CA ILE A 412 -1.23 31.11 27.25
C ILE A 412 -2.56 31.53 27.91
N ARG A 413 -3.42 32.26 27.18
CA ARG A 413 -4.73 32.72 27.67
C ARG A 413 -5.69 31.57 27.99
N ASN A 414 -5.55 30.44 27.31
CA ASN A 414 -6.40 29.27 27.44
C ASN A 414 -5.83 28.19 28.37
N LYS A 415 -4.62 28.38 28.90
CA LYS A 415 -3.93 27.38 29.73
C LYS A 415 -4.75 26.95 30.95
N LYS A 416 -5.50 27.87 31.56
CA LYS A 416 -6.41 27.58 32.69
C LYS A 416 -7.50 26.59 32.29
N ILE A 417 -8.09 26.77 31.10
CA ILE A 417 -9.15 25.90 30.56
C ILE A 417 -8.64 24.48 30.36
N PHE A 418 -7.43 24.32 29.82
CA PHE A 418 -6.80 23.00 29.68
C PHE A 418 -6.50 22.35 31.04
N ASN A 419 -6.06 23.13 32.01
CA ASN A 419 -5.74 22.64 33.34
C ASN A 419 -6.96 22.09 34.09
N GLU A 420 -8.14 22.65 33.85
CA GLU A 420 -9.43 22.18 34.39
C GLU A 420 -9.89 20.82 33.81
N LEU A 421 -9.29 20.34 32.72
CA LEU A 421 -9.65 19.06 32.12
C LEU A 421 -9.34 17.89 33.05
N LYS A 422 -10.23 16.88 33.04
CA LYS A 422 -10.01 15.61 33.72
C LYS A 422 -8.78 14.88 33.15
N SER A 423 -8.11 14.09 34.00
CA SER A 423 -6.92 13.30 33.62
C SER A 423 -7.17 12.39 32.42
N GLU A 424 -8.34 11.75 32.34
CA GLU A 424 -8.72 10.89 31.21
C GLU A 424 -8.74 11.65 29.86
N THR A 425 -9.28 12.87 29.85
CA THR A 425 -9.33 13.71 28.65
C THR A 425 -7.94 14.20 28.27
N LYS A 426 -7.09 14.55 29.26
CA LYS A 426 -5.68 14.91 29.01
C LYS A 426 -4.90 13.74 28.40
N LYS A 427 -5.16 12.50 28.81
CA LYS A 427 -4.55 11.30 28.19
C LYS A 427 -4.96 11.14 26.72
N LYS A 428 -6.23 11.35 26.40
CA LYS A 428 -6.73 11.34 25.01
C LYS A 428 -6.05 12.43 24.16
N TYR A 429 -5.93 13.65 24.70
CA TYR A 429 -5.20 14.74 24.05
C TYR A 429 -3.73 14.37 23.77
N ARG A 430 -3.02 13.84 24.76
CA ARG A 430 -1.62 13.37 24.57
C ARG A 430 -1.49 12.25 23.55
N SER A 431 -2.51 11.40 23.43
CA SER A 431 -2.53 10.35 22.40
C SER A 431 -2.63 10.96 21.00
N LEU A 432 -3.50 11.95 20.82
CA LEU A 432 -3.62 12.73 19.58
C LEU A 432 -2.31 13.45 19.25
N GLU A 433 -1.71 14.12 20.25
CA GLU A 433 -0.43 14.81 20.13
C GLU A 433 0.71 13.88 19.70
N ASN A 434 0.77 12.68 20.29
CA ASN A 434 1.75 11.68 19.90
C ASN A 434 1.56 11.20 18.45
N VAL A 435 0.31 10.91 18.04
CA VAL A 435 0.00 10.43 16.70
C VAL A 435 0.28 11.50 15.64
N TYR A 436 -0.16 12.74 15.87
CA TYR A 436 -0.03 13.84 14.91
C TYR A 436 1.23 14.69 15.09
N SER A 437 2.21 14.20 15.84
CA SER A 437 3.51 14.87 15.95
C SER A 437 4.17 15.01 14.59
N ILE A 438 4.80 16.16 14.35
CA ILE A 438 5.60 16.42 13.15
C ILE A 438 7.00 15.78 13.21
N SER A 439 7.40 15.28 14.38
CA SER A 439 8.70 14.62 14.58
C SER A 439 8.89 13.44 13.61
N MET A 440 10.13 13.26 13.14
CA MET A 440 10.48 12.17 12.22
C MET A 440 9.55 12.08 10.99
N GLN A 441 9.13 13.22 10.43
CA GLN A 441 8.25 13.28 9.25
C GLN A 441 6.91 12.53 9.44
N HIS A 442 6.28 12.72 10.59
CA HIS A 442 5.01 12.08 10.96
C HIS A 442 5.07 10.56 11.11
N ALA A 443 6.21 10.01 11.55
CA ALA A 443 6.40 8.56 11.71
C ALA A 443 5.30 7.89 12.55
N ASN A 444 4.87 8.52 13.65
CA ASN A 444 3.84 7.97 14.52
C ASN A 444 2.47 7.85 13.82
N TYR A 445 2.09 8.86 13.04
CA TYR A 445 0.87 8.80 12.22
C TYR A 445 0.97 7.69 11.17
N ARG A 446 2.10 7.57 10.45
CA ARG A 446 2.30 6.52 9.44
C ARG A 446 2.14 5.13 10.04
N ASN A 447 2.76 4.89 11.19
CA ASN A 447 2.65 3.62 11.92
C ASN A 447 1.21 3.37 12.38
N ALA A 448 0.57 4.37 12.99
CA ALA A 448 -0.83 4.25 13.43
C ALA A 448 -1.79 3.96 12.27
N TYR A 449 -1.59 4.60 11.11
CA TYR A 449 -2.40 4.36 9.91
C TYR A 449 -2.15 2.98 9.32
N ALA A 450 -0.88 2.54 9.24
CA ALA A 450 -0.52 1.22 8.74
C ALA A 450 -1.09 0.09 9.61
N ASP A 451 -1.04 0.25 10.94
CA ASP A 451 -1.53 -0.73 11.91
C ASP A 451 -3.05 -0.76 12.04
N HIS A 452 -3.75 0.30 11.61
CA HIS A 452 -5.21 0.37 11.69
C HIS A 452 -5.87 -0.53 10.64
N HIS A 453 -6.88 -1.27 11.06
CA HIS A 453 -7.70 -2.10 10.16
C HIS A 453 -8.66 -1.24 9.33
N ASP A 454 -8.98 -1.68 8.13
CA ASP A 454 -9.99 -1.00 7.32
C ASP A 454 -11.39 -1.13 7.95
N PRO A 455 -12.30 -0.16 7.74
CA PRO A 455 -12.14 1.08 6.96
C PRO A 455 -11.25 2.14 7.65
N LYS A 456 -10.52 2.94 6.86
CA LYS A 456 -9.72 4.08 7.32
C LYS A 456 -9.58 5.17 6.25
N ILE A 457 -9.49 6.43 6.69
CA ILE A 457 -9.29 7.61 5.84
C ILE A 457 -7.98 8.30 6.26
N PRO A 458 -7.02 8.47 5.34
CA PRO A 458 -5.73 9.09 5.63
C PRO A 458 -5.84 10.60 5.78
N VAL A 459 -4.87 11.23 6.45
CA VAL A 459 -4.73 12.69 6.48
C VAL A 459 -4.39 13.19 5.07
N LEU A 460 -5.36 13.81 4.40
CA LEU A 460 -5.24 14.16 2.99
C LEU A 460 -4.07 15.13 2.73
N ALA A 461 -3.88 16.12 3.58
CA ALA A 461 -2.82 17.12 3.41
C ALA A 461 -1.42 16.49 3.38
N LEU A 462 -1.19 15.42 4.16
CA LEU A 462 0.09 14.71 4.17
C LEU A 462 0.30 13.93 2.87
N LEU A 463 -0.75 13.25 2.40
CA LEU A 463 -0.70 12.49 1.14
C LEU A 463 -0.52 13.39 -0.08
N LEU A 464 -1.24 14.52 -0.16
CA LEU A 464 -1.08 15.49 -1.26
C LEU A 464 0.33 16.09 -1.26
N GLY A 465 0.88 16.41 -0.08
CA GLY A 465 2.27 16.87 0.04
C GLY A 465 3.30 15.82 -0.39
N GLU A 466 3.01 14.53 -0.24
CA GLU A 466 3.85 13.44 -0.77
C GLU A 466 3.72 13.28 -2.28
N ASN A 467 2.50 13.41 -2.79
CA ASN A 467 2.25 13.34 -4.22
C ASN A 467 2.98 14.47 -4.96
N ILE A 468 2.87 15.72 -4.49
CA ILE A 468 3.59 16.87 -5.06
C ILE A 468 5.10 16.63 -5.06
N ARG A 469 5.66 16.15 -3.96
CA ARG A 469 7.10 15.84 -3.88
C ARG A 469 7.51 14.70 -4.81
N SER A 470 6.64 13.73 -5.01
CA SER A 470 6.88 12.61 -5.93
C SER A 470 6.79 13.06 -7.38
N ASP A 471 5.88 13.98 -7.71
CA ASP A 471 5.72 14.54 -9.05
C ASP A 471 6.97 15.33 -9.49
N MET A 472 7.64 16.01 -8.55
CA MET A 472 8.93 16.68 -8.78
C MET A 472 10.08 15.73 -9.14
N MET A 473 9.96 14.42 -8.91
CA MET A 473 10.97 13.45 -9.33
C MET A 473 10.86 13.20 -10.83
N GLU A 474 11.98 12.94 -11.50
CA GLU A 474 11.93 12.53 -12.92
C GLU A 474 11.28 11.16 -13.06
N THR A 475 10.35 11.03 -14.02
CA THR A 475 9.69 9.75 -14.35
C THR A 475 10.67 8.75 -14.95
N TYR A 476 11.71 9.23 -15.63
CA TYR A 476 12.75 8.42 -16.25
C TYR A 476 14.10 8.81 -15.67
N ILE A 477 14.91 7.84 -15.23
CA ILE A 477 16.28 8.07 -14.77
C ILE A 477 17.22 8.29 -15.96
N GLN A 478 16.96 7.55 -17.05
CA GLN A 478 17.61 7.63 -18.35
C GLN A 478 16.55 7.34 -19.42
N SER A 479 16.84 7.63 -20.68
CA SER A 479 15.92 7.31 -21.80
C SER A 479 15.41 5.86 -21.68
N ASN A 480 14.08 5.71 -21.62
CA ASN A 480 13.40 4.41 -21.51
C ASN A 480 13.71 3.58 -20.24
N GLN A 481 14.13 4.24 -19.15
CA GLN A 481 14.34 3.62 -17.84
C GLN A 481 13.49 4.32 -16.77
N LEU A 482 12.39 3.69 -16.40
CA LEU A 482 11.45 4.22 -15.42
C LEU A 482 12.09 4.33 -14.04
N ASN A 483 11.80 5.43 -13.34
CA ASN A 483 12.22 5.65 -11.97
C ASN A 483 11.30 4.89 -11.00
N VAL A 484 11.69 3.68 -10.61
CA VAL A 484 10.85 2.80 -9.77
C VAL A 484 10.57 3.43 -8.40
N LEU A 485 11.49 4.26 -7.87
CA LEU A 485 11.25 4.96 -6.62
C LEU A 485 10.10 5.97 -6.74
N LYS A 486 10.06 6.76 -7.83
CA LYS A 486 8.94 7.69 -8.10
C LYS A 486 7.65 6.90 -8.25
N ILE A 487 7.65 5.90 -9.13
CA ILE A 487 6.49 5.10 -9.48
C ILE A 487 5.88 4.44 -8.23
N ARG A 488 6.72 3.83 -7.38
CA ARG A 488 6.25 3.20 -6.13
C ARG A 488 5.63 4.22 -5.17
N LYS A 489 6.27 5.37 -4.96
CA LYS A 489 5.74 6.42 -4.07
C LYS A 489 4.37 6.92 -4.52
N VAL A 490 4.22 7.21 -5.81
CA VAL A 490 2.93 7.59 -6.39
C VAL A 490 1.92 6.47 -6.19
N SER A 491 2.32 5.21 -6.47
CA SER A 491 1.42 4.07 -6.33
C SER A 491 0.95 3.81 -4.90
N ASP A 492 1.82 3.99 -3.90
CA ASP A 492 1.47 3.79 -2.50
C ASP A 492 0.47 4.85 -2.04
N VAL A 493 0.67 6.11 -2.41
CA VAL A 493 -0.26 7.19 -2.09
C VAL A 493 -1.62 6.93 -2.74
N VAL A 494 -1.63 6.62 -4.03
CA VAL A 494 -2.87 6.39 -4.78
C VAL A 494 -3.62 5.16 -4.27
N ASP A 495 -2.93 4.06 -3.98
CA ASP A 495 -3.56 2.86 -3.43
C ASP A 495 -4.22 3.14 -2.07
N MET A 496 -3.59 3.95 -1.22
CA MET A 496 -4.22 4.40 0.04
C MET A 496 -5.49 5.22 -0.21
N LEU A 497 -5.48 6.11 -1.20
CA LEU A 497 -6.62 6.96 -1.55
C LEU A 497 -7.77 6.14 -2.15
N TYR A 498 -7.44 5.16 -2.99
CA TYR A 498 -8.38 4.22 -3.58
C TYR A 498 -9.09 3.38 -2.51
N ASN A 499 -8.30 2.73 -1.63
CA ASN A 499 -8.84 1.89 -0.57
C ASN A 499 -9.73 2.69 0.41
N ALA A 500 -9.37 3.94 0.70
CA ALA A 500 -10.19 4.83 1.53
C ALA A 500 -11.54 5.20 0.88
N LYS A 501 -11.63 5.17 -0.45
CA LYS A 501 -12.86 5.41 -1.23
C LYS A 501 -13.74 4.16 -1.30
N GLU A 502 -13.14 3.01 -1.59
CA GLU A 502 -13.89 1.75 -1.82
C GLU A 502 -14.40 1.12 -0.51
N ILE A 503 -13.64 1.20 0.59
CA ILE A 503 -14.02 0.53 1.84
C ILE A 503 -14.87 1.46 2.72
N SER A 504 -16.16 1.12 2.83
CA SER A 504 -17.15 1.96 3.49
C SER A 504 -17.27 1.76 5.00
N PHE A 505 -17.45 2.85 5.75
CA PHE A 505 -17.86 2.82 7.14
C PHE A 505 -19.33 2.45 7.25
N VAL A 506 -19.65 1.54 8.17
CA VAL A 506 -21.03 1.11 8.44
C VAL A 506 -21.46 1.63 9.81
N PHE A 507 -22.04 2.84 9.80
CA PHE A 507 -22.65 3.44 10.99
C PHE A 507 -24.11 3.83 10.71
N SER A 508 -24.91 3.89 11.77
CA SER A 508 -26.27 4.42 11.67
C SER A 508 -26.23 5.93 11.49
N GLU A 509 -26.86 6.42 10.42
CA GLU A 509 -27.01 7.84 10.16
C GLU A 509 -28.05 8.47 11.09
N ILE A 510 -27.79 9.71 11.50
CA ILE A 510 -28.75 10.57 12.18
C ILE A 510 -29.03 11.75 11.23
N PRO A 511 -30.15 11.71 10.47
CA PRO A 511 -30.44 12.68 9.42
C PRO A 511 -30.35 14.13 9.87
N GLU A 512 -30.76 14.41 11.10
CA GLU A 512 -30.72 15.75 11.69
C GLU A 512 -29.28 16.26 11.82
N VAL A 513 -28.35 15.41 12.29
CA VAL A 513 -26.93 15.79 12.45
C VAL A 513 -26.27 15.99 11.09
N MET A 514 -26.61 15.15 10.11
CA MET A 514 -26.14 15.31 8.74
C MET A 514 -26.63 16.60 8.10
N GLN A 515 -27.92 16.91 8.25
CA GLN A 515 -28.49 18.17 7.78
C GLN A 515 -27.84 19.38 8.46
N TYR A 516 -27.52 19.26 9.76
CA TYR A 516 -26.79 20.30 10.48
C TYR A 516 -25.41 20.56 9.85
N PHE A 517 -24.64 19.51 9.55
CA PHE A 517 -23.34 19.66 8.88
C PHE A 517 -23.47 20.29 7.48
N GLN A 518 -24.45 19.87 6.70
CA GLN A 518 -24.72 20.46 5.38
C GLN A 518 -25.04 21.95 5.47
N ASN A 519 -25.87 22.36 6.42
CA ASN A 519 -26.22 23.76 6.64
C ASN A 519 -25.01 24.59 7.07
N LEU A 520 -24.08 24.02 7.84
CA LEU A 520 -22.84 24.70 8.23
C LEU A 520 -21.92 24.95 7.04
N ILE A 521 -21.83 24.02 6.09
CA ILE A 521 -21.05 24.24 4.87
C ILE A 521 -21.59 25.45 4.10
N ALA A 522 -22.91 25.54 3.94
CA ALA A 522 -23.53 26.68 3.27
C ALA A 522 -23.28 28.01 3.99
N PHE A 523 -23.08 27.98 5.31
CA PHE A 523 -22.79 29.16 6.12
C PHE A 523 -21.31 29.61 6.03
N PHE A 524 -20.37 28.68 5.86
CA PHE A 524 -18.93 28.96 5.79
C PHE A 524 -18.36 29.11 4.37
N LYS A 525 -19.23 28.99 3.36
CA LYS A 525 -18.99 29.51 1.99
C LYS A 525 -19.13 31.02 2.02
#